data_AF-A0A538U5H2-F1
#
_entry.id   AF-A0A538U5H2-F1
#
_cell.length_a   1.000
_cell.length_b   1.000
_cell.length_c   1.000
_cell.angle_alpha   90.00
_cell.angle_beta   90.00
_cell.angle_gamma   90.00
#
_symmetry.space_group_name_H-M   'P 1'
#
loop_
_entity.id
_entity.type
_entity.pdbx_description
1 polymer ?
#
loop_
_entity_poly.entity_id
_entity_poly.type
_entity_poly.pdbx_seq_one_letter_code
_entity_poly.pdbx_strand_id
1 'polypeptide(L)'
;MERTAELQRANQELVREIAERALVEKALERQTCELERSNADLDRFASMASHDLQEPLRSISKFAELLTKRYRGRLDPEADDFLAFINEGASWMRALIEGMLGYSRLGSAKLVVESFACDEALDRALKNLQHAIERSVATVTREP
;
A
#
# COMPACT_ATOMS: atom_id res chain seq x y z
N MET A 1 -19.85 18.54 -62.19
CA MET A 1 -19.39 19.81 -61.60
C MET A 1 -19.80 19.89 -60.12
N GLU A 2 -21.10 19.86 -59.78
CA GLU A 2 -21.56 19.85 -58.36
C GLU A 2 -21.02 18.68 -57.53
N ARG A 3 -21.19 17.45 -58.00
CA ARG A 3 -20.73 16.23 -57.30
C ARG A 3 -19.23 16.21 -57.00
N THR A 4 -18.42 16.83 -57.85
CA THR A 4 -16.97 16.95 -57.67
C THR A 4 -16.63 17.98 -56.59
N ALA A 5 -17.39 19.07 -56.51
CA ALA A 5 -17.23 20.09 -55.47
C ALA A 5 -17.71 19.58 -54.09
N GLU A 6 -18.78 18.78 -54.04
CA GLU A 6 -19.24 18.10 -52.82
C GLU A 6 -18.19 17.11 -52.29
N LEU A 7 -17.62 16.28 -53.17
CA LEU A 7 -16.53 15.36 -52.80
C LEU A 7 -15.30 16.11 -52.31
N GLN A 8 -14.94 17.24 -52.94
CA GLN A 8 -13.82 18.06 -52.51
C GLN A 8 -14.03 18.62 -51.10
N ARG A 9 -15.26 19.09 -50.78
CA ARG A 9 -15.62 19.61 -49.46
C ARG A 9 -15.61 18.52 -48.40
N ALA A 10 -16.22 17.37 -48.68
CA ALA A 10 -16.21 16.23 -47.76
C ALA A 10 -14.79 15.73 -47.47
N ASN A 11 -13.91 15.74 -48.48
CA ASN A 11 -12.50 15.37 -48.29
C ASN A 11 -11.74 16.40 -47.44
N GLN A 12 -12.01 17.70 -47.63
CA GLN A 12 -11.43 18.76 -46.78
C GLN A 12 -11.92 18.66 -45.32
N GLU A 13 -13.20 18.35 -45.09
CA GLU A 13 -13.74 18.10 -43.75
C GLU A 13 -13.11 16.87 -43.11
N LEU A 14 -12.98 15.76 -43.84
CA LEU A 14 -12.31 14.55 -43.35
C LEU A 14 -10.84 14.80 -42.99
N VAL A 15 -10.10 15.55 -43.82
CA VAL A 15 -8.71 15.91 -43.52
C VAL A 15 -8.62 16.74 -42.24
N ARG A 16 -9.55 17.67 -42.03
CA ARG A 16 -9.61 18.48 -40.82
C ARG A 16 -9.92 17.63 -39.58
N GLU A 17 -10.89 16.74 -39.68
CA GLU A 17 -11.28 15.80 -38.62
C GLU A 17 -10.12 14.86 -38.24
N ILE A 18 -9.39 14.33 -39.24
CA ILE A 18 -8.20 13.48 -39.01
C ILE A 18 -7.11 14.27 -38.30
N ALA A 19 -6.85 15.52 -38.72
CA ALA A 19 -5.86 16.37 -38.08
C ALA A 19 -6.23 16.68 -36.61
N GLU A 20 -7.49 16.94 -36.33
CA GLU A 20 -7.99 17.18 -34.97
C GLU A 20 -7.85 15.94 -34.09
N ARG A 21 -8.25 14.76 -34.60
CA ARG A 21 -8.06 13.48 -33.89
C ARG A 21 -6.60 13.18 -33.60
N ALA A 22 -5.70 13.40 -34.57
CA ALA A 22 -4.28 13.19 -34.38
C ALA A 22 -3.68 14.10 -33.29
N LEU A 23 -4.18 15.34 -33.15
CA LEU A 23 -3.77 16.24 -32.07
C LEU A 23 -4.26 15.75 -30.71
N VAL A 24 -5.51 15.28 -30.61
CA VAL A 24 -6.07 14.72 -29.38
C VAL A 24 -5.34 13.44 -28.98
N GLU A 25 -5.08 12.53 -29.92
CA GLU A 25 -4.35 11.28 -29.69
C GLU A 25 -2.94 11.54 -29.18
N LYS A 26 -2.21 12.48 -29.80
CA LYS A 26 -0.89 12.89 -29.32
C LYS A 26 -0.92 13.53 -27.93
N ALA A 27 -1.96 14.30 -27.62
CA ALA A 27 -2.13 14.88 -26.29
C ALA A 27 -2.41 13.80 -25.24
N LEU A 28 -3.23 12.80 -25.59
CA LEU A 28 -3.53 11.65 -24.74
C LEU A 28 -2.28 10.80 -24.49
N GLU A 29 -1.53 10.45 -25.53
CA GLU A 29 -0.25 9.74 -25.40
C GLU A 29 0.73 10.45 -24.47
N ARG A 30 0.84 11.78 -24.59
CA ARG A 30 1.68 12.58 -23.70
C ARG A 30 1.21 12.48 -22.24
N GLN A 31 -0.09 12.63 -21.99
CA GLN A 31 -0.64 12.52 -20.64
C GLN A 31 -0.47 11.12 -20.07
N THR A 32 -0.65 10.07 -20.87
CA THR A 32 -0.41 8.68 -20.46
C THR A 32 1.04 8.49 -20.05
N CYS A 33 2.00 8.96 -20.85
CA CYS A 33 3.43 8.88 -20.53
C CYS A 33 3.78 9.67 -19.24
N GLU A 34 3.19 10.85 -19.05
CA GLU A 34 3.36 11.64 -17.82
C GLU A 34 2.77 10.92 -16.58
N LEU A 35 1.60 10.31 -16.71
CA LEU A 35 0.98 9.51 -15.65
C LEU A 35 1.79 8.28 -15.28
N GLU A 36 2.26 7.52 -16.28
CA GLU A 36 3.12 6.36 -16.08
C GLU A 36 4.41 6.74 -15.35
N ARG A 37 5.04 7.84 -15.77
CA ARG A 37 6.22 8.38 -15.10
C ARG A 37 5.91 8.79 -13.66
N SER A 38 4.81 9.51 -13.43
CA SER A 38 4.42 9.95 -12.09
C SER A 38 4.13 8.78 -11.16
N ASN A 39 3.48 7.72 -11.67
CA ASN A 39 3.26 6.49 -10.90
C ASN A 39 4.59 5.81 -10.55
N ALA A 40 5.51 5.70 -11.52
CA ALA A 40 6.83 5.12 -11.26
C ALA A 40 7.65 5.91 -10.23
N ASP A 41 7.54 7.24 -10.24
CA ASP A 41 8.19 8.10 -9.24
C ASP A 41 7.55 7.96 -7.86
N LEU A 42 6.23 7.83 -7.78
CA LEU A 42 5.50 7.56 -6.53
C LEU A 42 5.90 6.20 -5.93
N ASP A 43 5.99 5.16 -6.74
CA ASP A 43 6.40 3.82 -6.31
C ASP A 43 7.83 3.79 -5.77
N ARG A 44 8.74 4.54 -6.41
CA ARG A 44 10.12 4.71 -5.94
C ARG A 44 10.14 5.44 -4.60
N PHE A 45 9.40 6.54 -4.47
CA PHE A 45 9.31 7.30 -3.23
C PHE A 45 8.77 6.43 -2.08
N ALA A 46 7.66 5.72 -2.31
CA ALA A 46 7.07 4.82 -1.32
C ALA A 46 8.04 3.71 -0.89
N SER A 47 8.80 3.15 -1.84
CA SER A 47 9.79 2.10 -1.54
C SER A 47 10.96 2.62 -0.71
N MET A 48 11.51 3.80 -1.04
CA MET A 48 12.59 4.42 -0.28
C MET A 48 12.13 4.79 1.14
N ALA A 49 11.00 5.49 1.25
CA ALA A 49 10.45 5.87 2.55
C ALA A 49 10.15 4.66 3.44
N SER A 50 9.64 3.56 2.86
CA SER A 50 9.38 2.32 3.61
C SER A 50 10.67 1.71 4.17
N HIS A 51 11.73 1.64 3.36
CA HIS A 51 13.03 1.15 3.82
C HIS A 51 13.56 1.99 5.00
N ASP A 52 13.55 3.31 4.84
CA ASP A 52 14.10 4.24 5.82
C ASP A 52 13.32 4.24 7.13
N LEU A 53 12.04 3.87 7.11
CA LEU A 53 11.22 3.67 8.31
C LEU A 53 11.40 2.28 8.93
N GLN A 54 11.66 1.24 8.13
CA GLN A 54 11.86 -0.12 8.62
C GLN A 54 13.19 -0.31 9.36
N GLU A 55 14.26 0.37 8.95
CA GLU A 55 15.56 0.29 9.61
C GLU A 55 15.54 0.72 11.10
N PRO A 56 15.01 1.90 11.47
CA PRO A 56 14.92 2.31 12.87
C PRO A 56 13.98 1.39 13.67
N LEU A 57 12.86 0.94 13.10
CA LEU A 57 11.96 -0.02 13.77
C LEU A 57 12.67 -1.34 14.10
N ARG A 58 13.44 -1.87 13.15
CA ARG A 58 14.25 -3.08 13.36
C ARG A 58 15.27 -2.89 14.49
N SER A 59 15.88 -1.71 14.58
CA SER A 59 16.81 -1.38 15.65
C SER A 59 16.12 -1.36 17.01
N ILE A 60 14.96 -0.68 17.11
CA ILE A 60 14.14 -0.62 18.33
C ILE A 60 13.75 -2.02 18.81
N SER A 61 13.20 -2.87 17.93
CA SER A 61 12.84 -4.25 18.27
C SER A 61 14.03 -5.05 18.78
N LYS A 62 15.20 -4.96 18.12
CA LYS A 62 16.41 -5.68 18.56
C LYS A 62 16.86 -5.28 19.96
N PHE A 63 16.83 -3.98 20.28
CA PHE A 63 17.20 -3.54 21.63
C PHE A 63 16.18 -3.96 22.67
N ALA A 64 14.89 -3.89 22.38
CA ALA A 64 13.83 -4.38 23.26
C ALA A 64 13.97 -5.89 23.51
N GLU A 65 14.18 -6.70 22.48
CA GLU A 65 14.46 -8.14 22.60
C GLU A 65 15.70 -8.44 23.45
N LEU A 66 16.79 -7.69 23.27
CA LEU A 66 18.01 -7.83 24.08
C LEU A 66 17.77 -7.51 25.55
N LEU A 67 16.98 -6.47 25.83
CA LEU A 67 16.58 -6.10 27.19
C LEU A 67 15.73 -7.20 27.82
N THR A 68 14.70 -7.69 27.13
CA THR A 68 13.88 -8.81 27.59
C THR A 68 14.75 -10.02 27.88
N LYS A 69 15.66 -10.41 26.98
CA LYS A 69 16.52 -11.59 27.18
C LYS A 69 17.43 -11.48 28.41
N ARG A 70 17.91 -10.28 28.75
CA ARG A 70 18.87 -10.07 29.86
C ARG A 70 18.21 -9.79 31.20
N TYR A 71 17.04 -9.16 31.18
CA TYR A 71 16.44 -8.54 32.36
C TYR A 71 15.03 -9.02 32.69
N ARG A 72 14.46 -9.96 31.92
CA ARG A 72 13.14 -10.52 32.22
C ARG A 72 13.08 -11.07 33.64
N GLY A 73 12.05 -10.65 34.39
CA GLY A 73 11.87 -10.99 35.80
C GLY A 73 12.99 -10.50 36.74
N ARG A 74 13.89 -9.63 36.28
CA ARG A 74 14.98 -9.02 37.07
C ARG A 74 14.76 -7.53 37.33
N LEU A 75 13.79 -6.92 36.64
CA LEU A 75 13.32 -5.56 36.85
C LEU A 75 12.01 -5.57 37.66
N ASP A 76 11.28 -4.46 37.67
CA ASP A 76 9.91 -4.45 38.17
C ASP A 76 8.97 -5.25 37.24
N PRO A 77 7.81 -5.70 37.75
CA PRO A 77 6.84 -6.45 36.94
C PRO A 77 6.34 -5.68 35.71
N GLU A 78 6.29 -4.35 35.80
CA GLU A 78 5.79 -3.46 34.73
C GLU A 78 6.79 -3.34 33.56
N ALA A 79 8.11 -3.47 33.80
CA ALA A 79 9.11 -3.42 32.74
C ALA A 79 8.95 -4.53 31.71
N ASP A 80 8.58 -5.75 32.13
CA ASP A 80 8.34 -6.85 31.19
C ASP A 80 7.15 -6.57 30.27
N ASP A 81 6.09 -5.94 30.82
CA ASP A 81 4.92 -5.51 30.05
C ASP A 81 5.29 -4.38 29.06
N PHE A 82 6.06 -3.37 29.49
CA PHE A 82 6.51 -2.31 28.59
C PHE A 82 7.38 -2.83 27.44
N LEU A 83 8.28 -3.78 27.72
CA LEU A 83 9.10 -4.40 26.68
C LEU A 83 8.25 -5.23 25.70
N ALA A 84 7.19 -5.90 26.18
CA ALA A 84 6.23 -6.57 25.32
C ALA A 84 5.50 -5.56 24.41
N PHE A 85 5.00 -4.46 24.97
CA PHE A 85 4.34 -3.39 24.21
C PHE A 85 5.24 -2.77 23.13
N ILE A 86 6.51 -2.51 23.44
CA ILE A 86 7.45 -1.96 22.46
C ILE A 86 7.66 -2.92 21.29
N ASN A 87 7.83 -4.22 21.58
CA ASN A 87 8.02 -5.23 20.54
C ASN A 87 6.77 -5.40 19.66
N GLU A 88 5.58 -5.43 20.27
CA GLU A 88 4.32 -5.52 19.54
C GLU A 88 4.08 -4.27 18.67
N GLY A 89 4.27 -3.07 19.22
CA GLY A 89 4.12 -1.81 18.48
C GLY A 89 5.09 -1.70 17.30
N ALA A 90 6.35 -2.10 17.47
CA ALA A 90 7.32 -2.12 16.38
C ALA A 90 6.97 -3.15 15.30
N SER A 91 6.44 -4.30 15.68
CA SER A 91 5.95 -5.32 14.74
C SER A 91 4.73 -4.82 13.95
N TRP A 92 3.79 -4.15 14.63
CA TRP A 92 2.61 -3.58 14.00
C TRP A 92 2.95 -2.46 13.02
N MET A 93 3.84 -1.53 13.40
CA MET A 93 4.31 -0.47 12.50
C MET A 93 4.97 -1.03 11.24
N ARG A 94 5.78 -2.11 11.38
CA ARG A 94 6.36 -2.79 10.22
C ARG A 94 5.28 -3.36 9.30
N ALA A 95 4.27 -4.03 9.85
CA ALA A 95 3.17 -4.60 9.07
C ALA A 95 2.34 -3.52 8.35
N LEU A 96 2.13 -2.35 8.97
CA LEU A 96 1.46 -1.21 8.33
C LEU A 96 2.26 -0.66 7.16
N ILE A 97 3.58 -0.47 7.33
CA ILE A 97 4.45 0.02 6.26
C ILE A 97 4.46 -0.96 5.08
N GLU A 98 4.60 -2.26 5.36
CA GLU A 98 4.55 -3.32 4.34
C GLU A 98 3.18 -3.34 3.63
N GLY A 99 2.09 -3.22 4.37
CA GLY A 99 0.73 -3.17 3.82
C GLY A 99 0.49 -1.94 2.93
N MET A 100 0.99 -0.77 3.33
CA MET A 100 0.87 0.46 2.55
C MET A 100 1.69 0.38 1.24
N LEU A 101 2.88 -0.20 1.30
CA LEU A 101 3.70 -0.46 0.12
C LEU A 101 3.03 -1.48 -0.82
N GLY A 102 2.43 -2.53 -0.25
CA GLY A 102 1.63 -3.49 -1.00
C GLY A 102 0.44 -2.83 -1.71
N TYR A 103 -0.28 -1.95 -1.01
CA TYR A 103 -1.41 -1.22 -1.56
C TYR A 103 -1.02 -0.30 -2.72
N SER A 104 0.10 0.44 -2.60
CA SER A 104 0.64 1.29 -3.69
C SER A 104 0.87 0.49 -4.99
N ARG A 105 1.22 -0.79 -4.86
CA ARG A 105 1.58 -1.67 -5.98
C ARG A 105 0.41 -2.47 -6.57
N LEU A 106 -0.80 -2.36 -6.02
CA LEU A 106 -1.98 -3.13 -6.45
C LEU A 106 -2.39 -2.89 -7.91
N GLY A 107 -2.00 -1.76 -8.51
CA GLY A 107 -2.24 -1.50 -9.94
C GLY A 107 -1.40 -2.35 -10.90
N SER A 108 -0.28 -2.91 -10.43
CA SER A 108 0.75 -3.55 -11.27
C SER A 108 0.96 -5.03 -10.95
N ALA A 109 0.47 -5.50 -9.79
CA ALA A 109 0.71 -6.86 -9.31
C ALA A 109 -0.38 -7.84 -9.78
N LYS A 110 0.05 -9.01 -10.25
CA LYS A 110 -0.86 -10.12 -10.57
C LYS A 110 -1.48 -10.64 -9.27
N LEU A 111 -2.81 -10.63 -9.18
CA LEU A 111 -3.52 -11.15 -8.01
C LEU A 111 -3.21 -12.65 -7.84
N VAL A 112 -2.62 -13.03 -6.70
CA VAL A 112 -2.42 -14.43 -6.32
C VAL A 112 -3.56 -14.80 -5.39
N VAL A 113 -4.40 -15.74 -5.81
CA VAL A 113 -5.51 -16.27 -5.01
C VAL A 113 -5.07 -17.61 -4.45
N GLU A 114 -5.02 -17.71 -3.12
CA GLU A 114 -4.69 -18.94 -2.42
C GLU A 114 -5.66 -19.18 -1.24
N SER A 115 -5.79 -20.45 -0.83
CA SER A 115 -6.57 -20.81 0.35
C SER A 115 -5.80 -20.46 1.61
N PHE A 116 -6.45 -19.85 2.59
CA PHE A 116 -5.85 -19.53 3.89
C PHE A 116 -6.78 -19.93 5.04
N ALA A 117 -6.20 -20.13 6.23
CA ALA A 117 -6.95 -20.46 7.44
C ALA A 117 -7.58 -19.18 8.03
N CYS A 118 -8.90 -19.08 7.99
CA CYS A 118 -9.63 -17.92 8.52
C CYS A 118 -9.36 -17.67 10.00
N ASP A 119 -9.17 -18.73 10.80
CA ASP A 119 -8.86 -18.64 12.22
C ASP A 119 -7.53 -17.91 12.48
N GLU A 120 -6.50 -18.17 11.67
CA GLU A 120 -5.21 -17.51 11.82
C GLU A 120 -5.29 -16.02 11.50
N ALA A 121 -6.08 -15.65 10.49
CA ALA A 121 -6.34 -14.26 10.15
C ALA A 121 -7.12 -13.54 11.25
N LEU A 122 -8.12 -14.20 11.82
CA LEU A 122 -8.92 -13.69 12.94
C LEU A 122 -8.05 -13.47 14.18
N ASP A 123 -7.23 -14.45 14.56
CA ASP A 123 -6.34 -14.36 15.72
C ASP A 123 -5.34 -13.19 15.58
N ARG A 124 -4.82 -12.98 14.37
CA ARG A 124 -3.97 -11.81 14.06
C ARG A 124 -4.74 -10.50 14.18
N ALA A 125 -5.96 -10.44 13.66
CA ALA A 125 -6.79 -9.24 13.74
C ALA A 125 -7.14 -8.89 15.19
N LEU A 126 -7.48 -9.89 16.01
CA LEU A 126 -7.77 -9.70 17.43
C LEU A 126 -6.57 -9.18 18.22
N LYS A 127 -5.36 -9.72 17.99
CA LYS A 127 -4.12 -9.19 18.59
C LYS A 127 -3.88 -7.74 18.20
N ASN A 128 -4.02 -7.41 16.90
CA ASN A 128 -3.84 -6.04 16.42
C ASN A 128 -4.85 -5.05 17.03
N LEU A 129 -6.06 -5.51 17.34
CA LEU A 129 -7.14 -4.70 17.87
C LEU A 129 -7.23 -4.74 19.40
N GLN A 130 -6.32 -5.42 20.09
CA GLN A 130 -6.42 -5.69 21.52
C GLN A 130 -6.69 -4.43 22.34
N HIS A 131 -5.91 -3.37 22.16
CA HIS A 131 -6.14 -2.10 22.86
C HIS A 131 -7.46 -1.40 22.48
N ALA A 132 -7.90 -1.52 21.23
CA ALA A 132 -9.18 -0.95 20.81
C ALA A 132 -10.36 -1.71 21.44
N ILE A 133 -10.25 -3.04 21.55
CA ILE A 133 -11.21 -3.93 22.19
C ILE A 133 -11.27 -3.64 23.70
N GLU A 134 -10.13 -3.56 24.36
CA GLU A 134 -10.01 -3.23 25.80
C GLU A 134 -10.64 -1.86 26.11
N ARG A 135 -10.38 -0.85 25.29
CA ARG A 135 -10.96 0.50 25.47
C ARG A 135 -12.46 0.57 25.22
N SER A 136 -12.98 -0.25 24.31
CA SER A 136 -14.39 -0.24 23.92
C SER A 136 -15.25 -1.22 24.73
N VAL A 137 -14.63 -2.08 25.55
CA VAL A 137 -15.31 -3.18 26.27
C VAL A 137 -16.08 -4.08 25.30
N ALA A 138 -15.58 -4.21 24.07
CA ALA A 138 -16.20 -5.03 23.04
C ALA A 138 -16.01 -6.52 23.34
N THR A 139 -17.05 -7.32 23.11
CA THR A 139 -16.96 -8.79 23.18
C THR A 139 -16.90 -9.35 21.76
N VAL A 140 -15.87 -10.13 21.45
CA VAL A 140 -15.77 -10.83 20.16
C VAL A 140 -16.02 -12.32 20.36
N THR A 141 -17.02 -12.86 19.67
CA THR A 141 -17.38 -14.28 19.67
C THR A 141 -16.95 -14.93 18.37
N ARG A 142 -16.31 -16.10 18.45
CA ARG A 142 -16.01 -16.96 17.30
C ARG A 142 -16.71 -18.31 17.46
N GLU A 143 -17.43 -18.74 16.44
CA GLU A 143 -17.97 -20.11 16.37
C GLU A 143 -16.88 -21.06 15.84
N PRO A 144 -16.92 -22.35 16.20
CA PRO A 144 -15.94 -23.33 15.75
C PRO A 144 -15.99 -23.62 14.24
#